data_AF-A0A3D5UAB7-F1
#
_entry.id   AF-A0A3D5UAB7-F1
#
_cell.length_a   1.000
_cell.length_b   1.000
_cell.length_c   1.000
_cell.angle_alpha   90.00
_cell.angle_beta   90.00
_cell.angle_gamma   90.00
#
_symmetry.space_group_name_H-M   'P 1'
#
loop_
_entity.id
_entity.type
_entity.pdbx_description
1 polymer ?
#
loop_
_entity_poly.entity_id
_entity_poly.type
_entity_poly.pdbx_seq_one_letter_code
_entity_poly.pdbx_strand_id
1 'polypeptide(L)'
;DTLKSGEPLILAEFFCTGYVCGDQTLDPGVRQIPAANYLVIKRGTKPSLKSYFSYCANPSDEQDPPTLCKKLHRVHKQVINRLIQSLEGRPALIPLSGGYDSRLIAYLLKRANYPHIIAFTYDSPKGPEALISKKVAHHLQIPWLCLEHSRESWYKAYISEERKAHYKYAINAVSSAHIQDWHAVRDMKEKKLIPADSVFIPGHSADLLQGSHLPGLYLKQERFSDLELIEQIRRQHYSLW
;
A
#
# COMPACT_ATOMS: atom_id res chain seq x y z
N ASP A 1 -26.63 -6.14 4.05
CA ASP A 1 -27.47 -6.79 3.02
C ASP A 1 -26.65 -7.42 1.90
N THR A 2 -25.61 -6.76 1.38
CA THR A 2 -24.73 -7.29 0.31
C THR A 2 -24.18 -8.71 0.54
N LEU A 3 -23.75 -9.04 1.75
CA LEU A 3 -23.25 -10.40 2.07
C LEU A 3 -24.33 -11.48 2.02
N LYS A 4 -25.61 -11.13 2.20
CA LYS A 4 -26.74 -12.08 2.14
C LYS A 4 -27.17 -12.39 0.70
N SER A 5 -26.87 -11.49 -0.22
CA SER A 5 -27.15 -11.61 -1.66
C SER A 5 -25.92 -11.97 -2.49
N GLY A 6 -24.75 -12.13 -1.85
CA GLY A 6 -23.48 -12.40 -2.53
C GLY A 6 -23.45 -13.78 -3.17
N GLU A 7 -22.73 -13.90 -4.28
CA GLU A 7 -22.49 -15.19 -4.94
C GLU A 7 -21.60 -16.08 -4.05
N PRO A 8 -21.97 -17.35 -3.76
CA PRO A 8 -21.24 -18.18 -2.79
C PRO A 8 -19.74 -18.33 -3.06
N LEU A 9 -19.35 -18.43 -4.33
CA LEU A 9 -17.93 -18.55 -4.72
C LEU A 9 -17.14 -17.26 -4.47
N ILE A 10 -17.74 -16.10 -4.77
CA ILE A 10 -17.12 -14.79 -4.52
C ILE A 10 -16.97 -14.56 -3.00
N LEU A 11 -17.99 -14.94 -2.22
CA LEU A 11 -17.92 -14.88 -0.76
C LEU A 11 -16.82 -15.79 -0.20
N ALA A 12 -16.71 -17.01 -0.71
CA ALA A 12 -15.65 -17.94 -0.32
C ALA A 12 -14.26 -17.38 -0.66
N GLU A 13 -14.07 -16.84 -1.86
CA GLU A 13 -12.81 -16.16 -2.24
C GLU A 13 -12.48 -15.01 -1.29
N PHE A 14 -13.46 -14.15 -0.98
CA PHE A 14 -13.25 -13.04 -0.06
C PHE A 14 -12.87 -13.50 1.34
N PHE A 15 -13.48 -14.56 1.87
CA PHE A 15 -13.10 -15.09 3.17
C PHE A 15 -11.70 -15.71 3.18
N CYS A 16 -11.31 -16.37 2.08
CA CYS A 16 -10.00 -17.01 1.97
C CYS A 16 -8.85 -16.02 1.70
N THR A 17 -9.12 -14.89 1.05
CA THR A 17 -8.07 -13.95 0.57
C THR A 17 -8.15 -12.55 1.19
N GLY A 18 -9.31 -12.16 1.70
CA GLY A 18 -9.61 -10.80 2.14
C GLY A 18 -9.96 -9.83 1.01
N TYR A 19 -10.02 -10.29 -0.25
CA TYR A 19 -10.39 -9.52 -1.44
C TYR A 19 -11.07 -10.40 -2.50
N VAL A 20 -11.50 -9.81 -3.62
CA VAL A 20 -12.03 -10.57 -4.78
C VAL A 20 -11.19 -10.29 -6.02
N CYS A 21 -11.10 -11.27 -6.91
CA CYS A 21 -10.26 -11.17 -8.10
C CYS A 21 -11.00 -10.55 -9.30
N GLY A 22 -10.23 -9.94 -10.22
CA GLY A 22 -10.73 -9.49 -11.51
C GLY A 22 -11.70 -8.29 -11.44
N ASP A 23 -12.83 -8.39 -12.13
CA ASP A 23 -13.86 -7.35 -12.23
C ASP A 23 -15.05 -7.57 -11.26
N GLN A 24 -14.98 -8.62 -10.45
CA GLN A 24 -16.04 -9.00 -9.52
C GLN A 24 -16.09 -8.08 -8.29
N THR A 25 -17.24 -8.05 -7.62
CA THR A 25 -17.45 -7.41 -6.32
C THR A 25 -18.36 -8.32 -5.47
N LEU A 26 -18.45 -8.06 -4.17
CA LEU A 26 -19.37 -8.75 -3.25
C LEU A 26 -20.85 -8.46 -3.59
N ASP A 27 -21.14 -7.45 -4.41
CA ASP A 27 -22.47 -7.19 -4.95
C ASP A 27 -22.57 -7.75 -6.39
N PRO A 28 -23.43 -8.75 -6.65
CA PRO A 28 -23.55 -9.34 -7.98
C PRO A 28 -24.06 -8.35 -9.05
N GLY A 29 -24.68 -7.24 -8.64
CA GLY A 29 -25.15 -6.17 -9.53
C GLY A 29 -24.07 -5.16 -9.90
N VAL A 30 -22.90 -5.21 -9.27
CA VAL A 30 -21.82 -4.21 -9.45
C VAL A 30 -20.52 -4.89 -9.87
N ARG A 31 -19.85 -4.28 -10.86
CA ARG A 31 -18.51 -4.70 -11.32
C ARG A 31 -17.53 -3.54 -11.20
N GLN A 32 -16.28 -3.87 -10.90
CA GLN A 32 -15.18 -2.90 -10.87
C GLN A 32 -14.44 -2.87 -12.22
N ILE A 33 -13.82 -1.74 -12.54
CA ILE A 33 -12.85 -1.68 -13.65
C ILE A 33 -11.52 -2.17 -13.08
N PRO A 34 -10.96 -3.30 -13.54
CA PRO A 34 -9.71 -3.80 -12.98
C PRO A 34 -8.55 -2.83 -13.24
N ALA A 35 -7.50 -2.91 -12.42
CA ALA A 35 -6.28 -2.13 -12.64
C ALA A 35 -5.76 -2.32 -14.08
N ALA A 36 -5.18 -1.26 -14.65
CA ALA A 36 -4.67 -1.25 -16.02
C ALA A 36 -5.71 -1.55 -17.13
N ASN A 37 -7.00 -1.30 -16.85
CA ASN A 37 -8.08 -1.37 -17.82
C ASN A 37 -8.84 -0.04 -17.93
N TYR A 38 -9.49 0.19 -19.07
CA TYR A 38 -10.47 1.26 -19.26
C TYR A 38 -11.76 0.69 -19.87
N LEU A 39 -12.89 1.34 -19.59
CA LEU A 39 -14.20 0.97 -20.10
C LEU A 39 -14.52 1.77 -21.37
N VAL A 40 -14.90 1.08 -22.44
CA VAL A 40 -15.39 1.67 -23.68
C VAL A 40 -16.89 1.50 -23.75
N ILE A 41 -17.61 2.63 -23.80
CA ILE A 41 -19.06 2.66 -23.99
C ILE A 41 -19.34 3.38 -25.31
N LYS A 42 -20.01 2.70 -26.24
CA LYS A 42 -20.52 3.31 -27.47
C LYS A 42 -22.05 3.17 -27.49
N ARG A 43 -22.74 4.20 -27.96
CA ARG A 43 -24.19 4.19 -28.05
C ARG A 43 -24.65 3.00 -28.92
N GLY A 44 -25.56 2.19 -28.40
CA GLY A 44 -26.08 1.01 -29.10
C GLY A 44 -25.18 -0.23 -29.03
N THR A 45 -24.06 -0.20 -28.30
CA THR A 45 -23.22 -1.40 -28.07
C THR A 45 -23.14 -1.75 -26.60
N LYS A 46 -22.85 -3.02 -26.30
CA LYS A 46 -22.49 -3.42 -24.94
C LYS A 46 -21.17 -2.74 -24.53
N PRO A 47 -21.02 -2.30 -23.26
CA PRO A 47 -19.74 -1.84 -22.75
C PRO A 47 -18.64 -2.91 -22.91
N SER A 48 -17.41 -2.50 -23.17
CA SER A 48 -16.26 -3.42 -23.25
C SER A 48 -15.08 -2.90 -22.46
N LEU A 49 -14.44 -3.77 -21.68
CA LEU A 49 -13.17 -3.47 -21.02
C LEU A 49 -12.00 -3.63 -22.01
N LYS A 50 -11.01 -2.75 -21.87
CA LYS A 50 -9.77 -2.76 -22.65
C LYS A 50 -8.59 -2.62 -21.70
N SER A 51 -7.70 -3.61 -21.72
CA SER A 51 -6.42 -3.51 -21.01
C SER A 51 -5.47 -2.61 -21.80
N TYR A 52 -4.74 -1.75 -21.09
CA TYR A 52 -3.73 -0.86 -21.69
C TYR A 52 -2.32 -1.13 -21.15
N PHE A 53 -2.18 -1.96 -20.11
CA PHE A 53 -0.90 -2.27 -19.50
C PHE A 53 -0.95 -3.64 -18.82
N SER A 54 0.16 -4.36 -18.88
CA SER A 54 0.40 -5.55 -18.08
C SER A 54 1.84 -5.52 -17.60
N TYR A 55 2.04 -5.80 -16.31
CA TYR A 55 3.38 -5.89 -15.75
C TYR A 55 3.92 -7.30 -16.00
N CYS A 56 4.94 -7.38 -16.86
CA CYS A 56 5.74 -8.58 -17.04
C CYS A 56 7.19 -8.19 -16.75
N ALA A 57 7.76 -8.74 -15.68
CA ALA A 57 9.17 -8.52 -15.39
C ALA A 57 9.98 -9.13 -16.54
N ASN A 58 10.76 -8.30 -17.24
CA ASN A 58 11.70 -8.79 -18.24
C ASN A 58 13.04 -9.06 -17.52
N PRO A 59 13.46 -10.33 -17.36
CA PRO A 59 14.68 -10.67 -16.62
C PRO A 59 15.97 -10.31 -17.38
N SER A 60 15.88 -9.71 -18.58
CA SER A 60 16.98 -9.60 -19.52
C SER A 60 17.90 -8.36 -19.37
N ASP A 61 17.86 -7.60 -18.26
CA ASP A 61 18.81 -6.47 -18.10
C ASP A 61 20.16 -7.00 -17.57
N GLU A 62 20.98 -7.51 -18.48
CA GLU A 62 22.32 -8.10 -18.23
C GLU A 62 23.40 -7.06 -17.83
N GLN A 63 22.99 -5.85 -17.45
CA GLN A 63 23.94 -4.80 -17.05
C GLN A 63 24.54 -5.06 -15.67
N ASP A 64 25.75 -4.53 -15.47
CA ASP A 64 26.44 -4.65 -14.19
C ASP A 64 25.67 -3.91 -13.07
N PRO A 65 25.72 -4.41 -11.81
CA PRO A 65 25.02 -3.79 -10.70
C PRO A 65 25.32 -2.29 -10.49
N PRO A 66 26.57 -1.80 -10.60
CA PRO A 66 26.85 -0.36 -10.54
C PRO A 66 26.07 0.48 -11.57
N THR A 67 25.96 0.01 -12.82
CA THR A 67 25.19 0.69 -13.86
C THR A 67 23.70 0.70 -13.54
N LEU A 68 23.15 -0.43 -13.10
CA LEU A 68 21.75 -0.54 -12.65
C LEU A 68 21.45 0.39 -11.46
N CYS A 69 22.35 0.46 -10.48
CA CYS A 69 22.25 1.39 -9.34
C CYS A 69 22.22 2.87 -9.79
N LYS A 70 23.03 3.25 -10.79
CA LYS A 70 22.99 4.61 -11.37
C LYS A 70 21.64 4.88 -12.06
N LYS A 71 21.08 3.92 -12.80
CA LYS A 71 19.76 4.04 -13.42
C LYS A 71 18.65 4.18 -12.37
N LEU A 72 18.64 3.31 -11.36
CA LEU A 72 17.69 3.36 -10.26
C LEU A 72 17.77 4.70 -9.53
N HIS A 73 18.98 5.21 -9.27
CA HIS A 73 19.17 6.52 -8.67
C HIS A 73 18.56 7.65 -9.52
N ARG A 74 18.68 7.60 -10.87
CA ARG A 74 18.04 8.58 -11.76
C ARG A 74 16.51 8.51 -11.65
N VAL A 75 15.93 7.32 -11.60
CA VAL A 75 14.49 7.12 -11.40
C VAL A 75 14.05 7.70 -10.06
N HIS A 76 14.76 7.39 -8.96
CA HIS A 76 14.47 7.97 -7.65
C HIS A 76 14.50 9.50 -7.65
N LYS A 77 15.48 10.11 -8.33
CA LYS A 77 15.55 11.58 -8.48
C LYS A 77 14.35 12.14 -9.25
N GLN A 78 13.92 11.48 -10.31
CA GLN A 78 12.75 11.92 -11.08
C GLN A 78 11.45 11.79 -10.27
N VAL A 79 11.27 10.68 -9.57
CA VAL A 79 10.09 10.43 -8.72
C VAL A 79 10.03 11.46 -7.59
N ILE A 80 11.14 11.68 -6.86
CA ILE A 80 11.14 12.63 -5.74
C ILE A 80 10.92 14.08 -6.21
N ASN A 81 11.45 14.47 -7.37
CA ASN A 81 11.22 15.81 -7.92
C ASN A 81 9.75 16.03 -8.28
N ARG A 82 9.10 15.03 -8.91
CA ARG A 82 7.66 15.12 -9.20
C ARG A 82 6.82 15.17 -7.93
N LEU A 83 7.19 14.38 -6.92
CA LEU A 83 6.54 14.41 -5.61
C LEU A 83 6.68 15.79 -4.96
N ILE A 84 7.89 16.37 -4.92
CA ILE A 84 8.11 17.72 -4.37
C ILE A 84 7.29 18.77 -5.12
N GLN A 85 7.20 18.67 -6.45
CA GLN A 85 6.34 19.55 -7.24
C GLN A 85 4.87 19.42 -6.86
N SER A 86 4.35 18.20 -6.69
CA SER A 86 2.95 17.99 -6.31
C SER A 86 2.65 18.35 -4.85
N LEU A 87 3.67 18.45 -4.00
CA LEU A 87 3.49 18.92 -2.62
C LEU A 87 3.18 20.41 -2.55
N GLU A 88 3.65 21.23 -3.49
CA GLU A 88 3.39 22.68 -3.51
C GLU A 88 3.76 23.38 -2.18
N GLY A 89 4.81 22.89 -1.51
CA GLY A 89 5.26 23.40 -0.20
C GLY A 89 4.52 22.82 1.02
N ARG A 90 3.50 21.98 0.84
CA ARG A 90 2.75 21.36 1.94
C ARG A 90 3.59 20.35 2.73
N PRO A 91 3.37 20.19 4.04
CA PRO A 91 4.12 19.22 4.84
C PRO A 91 4.00 17.79 4.32
N ALA A 92 5.15 17.15 4.09
CA ALA A 92 5.29 15.74 3.76
C ALA A 92 5.28 14.91 5.04
N LEU A 93 4.20 14.17 5.26
CA LEU A 93 4.02 13.35 6.45
C LEU A 93 4.31 11.87 6.13
N ILE A 94 5.36 11.32 6.72
CA ILE A 94 5.89 10.00 6.41
C ILE A 94 5.59 9.05 7.57
N PRO A 95 4.74 8.02 7.38
CA PRO A 95 4.69 6.86 8.27
C PRO A 95 6.04 6.14 8.20
N LEU A 96 6.92 6.42 9.18
CA LEU A 96 8.29 5.94 9.20
C LEU A 96 8.39 4.68 10.06
N SER A 97 8.89 3.61 9.45
CA SER A 97 9.13 2.32 10.09
C SER A 97 10.64 1.97 10.05
N GLY A 98 11.00 0.77 10.48
CA GLY A 98 12.31 0.17 10.29
C GLY A 98 12.57 -0.34 8.88
N GLY A 99 11.52 -0.48 8.06
CA GLY A 99 11.60 -0.93 6.66
C GLY A 99 12.42 -0.01 5.76
N TYR A 100 12.97 -0.54 4.66
CA TYR A 100 13.76 0.27 3.72
C TYR A 100 12.91 1.28 2.95
N ASP A 101 11.67 0.97 2.65
CA ASP A 101 10.78 1.75 1.79
C ASP A 101 10.50 3.15 2.36
N SER A 102 10.01 3.24 3.59
CA SER A 102 9.72 4.51 4.26
C SER A 102 10.99 5.32 4.53
N ARG A 103 12.10 4.64 4.87
CA ARG A 103 13.43 5.26 5.05
C ARG A 103 13.96 5.86 3.75
N LEU A 104 13.76 5.19 2.62
CA LEU A 104 14.17 5.67 1.31
C LEU A 104 13.44 6.97 0.95
N ILE A 105 12.12 7.05 1.17
CA ILE A 105 11.34 8.27 0.93
C ILE A 105 11.85 9.43 1.80
N ALA A 106 12.01 9.20 3.10
CA ALA A 106 12.52 10.22 4.03
C ALA A 106 13.92 10.71 3.62
N TYR A 107 14.82 9.79 3.26
CA TYR A 107 16.14 10.12 2.77
C TYR A 107 16.11 10.92 1.46
N LEU A 108 15.30 10.52 0.48
CA LEU A 108 15.21 11.20 -0.81
C LEU A 108 14.66 12.62 -0.66
N LEU A 109 13.62 12.83 0.17
CA LEU A 109 13.09 14.16 0.46
C LEU A 109 14.13 15.04 1.16
N LYS A 110 14.83 14.50 2.18
CA LYS A 110 15.89 15.23 2.88
C LYS A 110 17.03 15.60 1.95
N ARG A 111 17.47 14.65 1.10
CA ARG A 111 18.54 14.86 0.11
C ARG A 111 18.17 15.89 -0.95
N ALA A 112 16.89 16.01 -1.29
CA ALA A 112 16.38 17.04 -2.18
C ALA A 112 16.15 18.39 -1.47
N ASN A 113 16.55 18.52 -0.20
CA ASN A 113 16.37 19.71 0.64
C ASN A 113 14.91 20.13 0.80
N TYR A 114 13.97 19.19 0.79
CA TYR A 114 12.57 19.52 1.07
C TYR A 114 12.43 19.95 2.55
N PRO A 115 11.92 21.16 2.84
CA PRO A 115 12.01 21.73 4.19
C PRO A 115 10.92 21.22 5.14
N HIS A 116 9.75 20.82 4.62
CA HIS A 116 8.57 20.52 5.43
C HIS A 116 8.34 19.02 5.55
N ILE A 117 9.23 18.30 6.22
CA ILE A 117 9.10 16.86 6.44
C ILE A 117 8.72 16.60 7.90
N ILE A 118 7.73 15.75 8.14
CA ILE A 118 7.37 15.23 9.46
C ILE A 118 7.30 13.71 9.34
N ALA A 119 7.96 13.00 10.26
CA ALA A 119 7.85 11.56 10.37
C ALA A 119 6.94 11.19 11.54
N PHE A 120 6.21 10.09 11.43
CA PHE A 120 5.49 9.52 12.55
C PHE A 120 5.54 8.00 12.55
N THR A 121 5.39 7.39 13.71
CA THR A 121 5.18 5.95 13.87
C THR A 121 4.01 5.71 14.83
N TYR A 122 3.38 4.55 14.71
CA TYR A 122 2.30 4.10 15.60
C TYR A 122 2.60 2.76 16.28
N ASP A 123 3.86 2.30 16.17
CA ASP A 123 4.36 1.14 16.90
C ASP A 123 4.59 1.45 18.38
N SER A 124 4.77 0.40 19.18
CA SER A 124 5.21 0.56 20.56
C SER A 124 6.54 1.33 20.59
N PRO A 125 6.70 2.38 21.43
CA PRO A 125 7.93 3.18 21.49
C PRO A 125 9.19 2.38 21.82
N LYS A 126 9.03 1.20 22.45
CA LYS A 126 10.11 0.29 22.81
C LYS A 126 10.34 -0.81 21.76
N GLY A 127 9.49 -0.88 20.74
CA GLY A 127 9.57 -1.86 19.67
C GLY A 127 10.74 -1.58 18.72
N PRO A 128 11.29 -2.63 18.08
CA PRO A 128 12.43 -2.49 17.16
C PRO A 128 12.14 -1.52 16.01
N GLU A 129 10.95 -1.57 15.41
CA GLU A 129 10.51 -0.69 14.32
C GLU A 129 10.51 0.79 14.75
N ALA A 130 9.92 1.10 15.92
CA ALA A 130 9.89 2.46 16.47
C ALA A 130 11.30 2.97 16.80
N LEU A 131 12.17 2.12 17.35
CA LEU A 131 13.55 2.49 17.66
C LEU A 131 14.37 2.79 16.40
N ILE A 132 14.18 2.01 15.33
CA ILE A 132 14.85 2.25 14.04
C ILE A 132 14.31 3.53 13.41
N SER A 133 12.98 3.72 13.34
CA SER A 133 12.38 4.93 12.77
C SER A 133 12.85 6.20 13.50
N LYS A 134 12.92 6.17 14.84
CA LYS A 134 13.45 7.26 15.66
C LYS A 134 14.91 7.57 15.33
N LYS A 135 15.76 6.55 15.22
CA LYS A 135 17.18 6.71 14.84
C LYS A 135 17.32 7.35 13.46
N VAL A 136 16.51 6.92 12.49
CA VAL A 136 16.53 7.47 11.13
C VAL A 136 16.08 8.92 11.12
N ALA A 137 14.97 9.25 11.77
CA ALA A 137 14.48 10.62 11.85
C ALA A 137 15.49 11.55 12.55
N HIS A 138 16.12 11.09 13.62
CA HIS A 138 17.19 11.83 14.30
C HIS A 138 18.41 12.05 13.39
N HIS A 139 18.86 11.01 12.69
CA HIS A 139 19.98 11.11 11.75
C HIS A 139 19.71 12.07 10.59
N LEU A 140 18.48 12.04 10.06
CA LEU A 140 18.04 12.94 8.99
C LEU A 140 17.61 14.32 9.50
N GLN A 141 17.60 14.55 10.81
CA GLN A 141 17.12 15.78 11.46
C GLN A 141 15.71 16.15 10.98
N ILE A 142 14.77 15.23 11.16
CA ILE A 142 13.36 15.37 10.80
C ILE A 142 12.52 15.28 12.09
N PRO A 143 11.53 16.18 12.30
CA PRO A 143 10.53 16.04 13.37
C PRO A 143 9.90 14.65 13.38
N TRP A 144 9.82 14.01 14.55
CA TRP A 144 9.35 12.63 14.70
C TRP A 144 8.30 12.51 15.79
N LEU A 145 7.14 11.97 15.44
CA LEU A 145 6.01 11.72 16.35
C LEU A 145 5.88 10.22 16.62
N CYS A 146 5.65 9.86 17.88
CA CYS A 146 5.35 8.48 18.28
C CYS A 146 3.93 8.42 18.83
N LEU A 147 3.04 7.72 18.15
CA LEU A 147 1.63 7.60 18.49
C LEU A 147 1.36 6.22 19.07
N GLU A 148 1.65 6.07 20.37
CA GLU A 148 1.38 4.83 21.07
C GLU A 148 -0.13 4.68 21.34
N HIS A 149 -0.70 3.55 20.93
CA HIS A 149 -2.10 3.22 21.17
C HIS A 149 -2.21 2.02 22.13
N SER A 150 -2.98 2.20 23.19
CA SER A 150 -3.36 1.10 24.09
C SER A 150 -4.50 0.28 23.51
N ARG A 151 -4.70 -0.96 24.00
CA ARG A 151 -5.88 -1.78 23.67
C ARG A 151 -7.20 -1.04 23.92
N GLU A 152 -7.28 -0.29 25.00
CA GLU A 152 -8.47 0.49 25.35
C GLU A 152 -8.72 1.62 24.34
N SER A 153 -7.69 2.35 23.93
CA SER A 153 -7.81 3.40 22.90
C SER A 153 -8.27 2.80 21.57
N TRP A 154 -7.71 1.65 21.18
CA TRP A 154 -8.13 0.92 19.98
C TRP A 154 -9.56 0.42 20.07
N TYR A 155 -9.99 -0.10 21.21
CA TYR A 155 -11.38 -0.54 21.41
C TYR A 155 -12.36 0.63 21.21
N LYS A 156 -12.11 1.76 21.88
CA LYS A 156 -12.90 2.99 21.74
C LYS A 156 -12.92 3.49 20.29
N ALA A 157 -11.77 3.49 19.62
CA ALA A 157 -11.65 3.88 18.24
C ALA A 157 -12.41 2.94 17.30
N TYR A 158 -12.30 1.64 17.53
CA TYR A 158 -12.92 0.62 16.71
C TYR A 158 -14.44 0.65 16.81
N ILE A 159 -15.05 0.89 17.97
CA ILE A 159 -16.53 0.92 18.06
C ILE A 159 -17.15 2.23 17.53
N SER A 160 -16.33 3.23 17.20
CA SER A 160 -16.80 4.55 16.76
C SER A 160 -17.54 4.55 15.41
N GLU A 161 -18.41 5.55 15.22
CA GLU A 161 -19.08 5.79 13.93
C GLU A 161 -18.10 6.19 12.83
N GLU A 162 -17.02 6.91 13.16
CA GLU A 162 -15.99 7.27 12.19
C GLU A 162 -15.29 6.04 11.62
N ARG A 163 -14.98 5.03 12.46
CA ARG A 163 -14.45 3.76 11.97
C ARG A 163 -15.43 3.06 11.04
N LYS A 164 -16.73 3.03 11.38
CA LYS A 164 -17.75 2.43 10.50
C LYS A 164 -17.83 3.15 9.16
N ALA A 165 -17.76 4.48 9.16
CA ALA A 165 -17.72 5.29 7.94
C ALA A 165 -16.46 5.01 7.11
N HIS A 166 -15.28 4.91 7.74
CA HIS A 166 -14.03 4.51 7.09
C HIS A 166 -14.15 3.15 6.41
N TYR A 167 -14.69 2.14 7.11
CA TYR A 167 -14.87 0.81 6.51
C TYR A 167 -15.83 0.86 5.32
N LYS A 168 -16.96 1.56 5.43
CA LYS A 168 -17.90 1.71 4.32
C LYS A 168 -17.24 2.35 3.10
N TYR A 169 -16.34 3.31 3.30
CA TYR A 169 -15.58 3.96 2.24
C TYR A 169 -14.47 3.07 1.66
N ALA A 170 -13.71 2.38 2.50
CA ALA A 170 -12.48 1.70 2.10
C ALA A 170 -12.70 0.34 1.43
N ILE A 171 -13.76 -0.40 1.80
CA ILE A 171 -13.94 -1.78 1.31
C ILE A 171 -14.31 -1.85 -0.17
N ASN A 172 -15.02 -0.84 -0.70
CA ASN A 172 -15.55 -0.78 -2.08
C ASN A 172 -16.24 -2.07 -2.58
N ALA A 173 -16.75 -2.91 -1.67
CA ALA A 173 -17.26 -4.26 -1.95
C ALA A 173 -16.24 -5.20 -2.64
N VAL A 174 -14.94 -4.92 -2.56
CA VAL A 174 -13.89 -5.70 -3.26
C VAL A 174 -12.77 -6.18 -2.36
N SER A 175 -12.54 -5.51 -1.23
CA SER A 175 -11.44 -5.86 -0.34
C SER A 175 -11.74 -5.52 1.12
N SER A 176 -10.98 -6.11 2.02
CA SER A 176 -10.95 -5.73 3.42
C SER A 176 -10.34 -4.33 3.57
N ALA A 177 -10.83 -3.56 4.54
CA ALA A 177 -10.32 -2.22 4.80
C ALA A 177 -8.96 -2.29 5.53
N HIS A 178 -7.97 -1.54 5.05
CA HIS A 178 -6.77 -1.27 5.82
C HIS A 178 -7.11 -0.39 7.04
N ILE A 179 -6.69 -0.82 8.22
CA ILE A 179 -7.04 -0.17 9.49
C ILE A 179 -5.83 0.23 10.34
N GLN A 180 -4.63 -0.28 10.02
CA GLN A 180 -3.48 -0.22 10.94
C GLN A 180 -3.06 1.21 11.31
N ASP A 181 -3.00 2.09 10.32
CA ASP A 181 -2.57 3.49 10.46
C ASP A 181 -3.74 4.45 10.75
N TRP A 182 -4.98 4.05 10.48
CA TRP A 182 -6.18 4.90 10.58
C TRP A 182 -6.33 5.56 11.96
N HIS A 183 -6.13 4.80 13.04
CA HIS A 183 -6.25 5.34 14.40
C HIS A 183 -5.20 6.43 14.67
N ALA A 184 -3.96 6.22 14.19
CA ALA A 184 -2.89 7.19 14.31
C ALA A 184 -3.19 8.48 13.53
N VAL A 185 -3.71 8.34 12.31
CA VAL A 185 -4.12 9.47 11.47
C VAL A 185 -5.24 10.27 12.13
N ARG A 186 -6.26 9.58 12.67
CA ARG A 186 -7.35 10.20 13.39
C ARG A 186 -6.85 10.99 14.60
N ASP A 187 -6.03 10.37 15.44
CA ASP A 187 -5.50 10.98 16.65
C ASP A 187 -4.63 12.22 16.34
N MET A 188 -3.81 12.18 15.29
CA MET A 188 -3.04 13.35 14.83
C MET A 188 -3.94 14.50 14.41
N LYS A 189 -5.04 14.21 13.70
CA LYS A 189 -6.01 15.21 13.25
C LYS A 189 -6.77 15.82 14.41
N GLU A 190 -7.34 15.00 15.30
CA GLU A 190 -8.13 15.47 16.45
C GLU A 190 -7.30 16.31 17.41
N LYS A 191 -6.07 15.87 17.70
CA LYS A 191 -5.15 16.57 18.61
C LYS A 191 -4.36 17.69 17.94
N LYS A 192 -4.58 17.93 16.64
CA LYS A 192 -3.89 18.96 15.83
C LYS A 192 -2.36 18.85 15.91
N LEU A 193 -1.83 17.62 15.88
CA LEU A 193 -0.39 17.34 15.97
C LEU A 193 0.38 17.63 14.67
N ILE A 194 -0.36 17.78 13.57
CA ILE A 194 0.16 18.01 12.23
C ILE A 194 -0.61 19.16 11.57
N PRO A 195 0.01 19.90 10.63
CA PRO A 195 -0.70 20.89 9.83
C PRO A 195 -1.86 20.28 9.03
N ALA A 196 -2.96 21.01 8.90
CA ALA A 196 -4.19 20.51 8.30
C ALA A 196 -4.08 20.15 6.80
N ASP A 197 -3.12 20.76 6.11
CA ASP A 197 -2.83 20.58 4.69
C ASP A 197 -1.72 19.56 4.41
N SER A 198 -1.31 18.80 5.43
CA SER A 198 -0.28 17.76 5.30
C SER A 198 -0.66 16.69 4.27
N VAL A 199 0.34 16.21 3.53
CA VAL A 199 0.21 15.13 2.55
C VAL A 199 0.89 13.88 3.09
N PHE A 200 0.15 12.77 3.22
CA PHE A 200 0.68 11.49 3.65
C PHE A 200 1.43 10.79 2.52
N ILE A 201 2.66 10.34 2.80
CA ILE A 201 3.56 9.71 1.83
C ILE A 201 4.07 8.38 2.42
N PRO A 202 3.26 7.32 2.37
CA PRO A 202 3.66 6.03 2.90
C PRO A 202 4.74 5.37 2.03
N GLY A 203 5.66 4.66 2.69
CA GLY A 203 6.65 3.82 2.02
C GLY A 203 6.17 2.38 1.94
N HIS A 204 5.45 2.06 0.86
CA HIS A 204 4.97 0.71 0.56
C HIS A 204 5.42 0.25 -0.83
N SER A 205 5.40 -1.06 -1.03
CA SER A 205 5.42 -1.72 -2.34
C SER A 205 6.75 -1.72 -3.10
N ALA A 206 7.85 -1.20 -2.54
CA ALA A 206 9.16 -1.42 -3.16
C ALA A 206 9.62 -2.87 -2.94
N ASP A 207 9.20 -3.50 -1.84
CA ASP A 207 9.36 -4.91 -1.55
C ASP A 207 8.69 -5.81 -2.61
N LEU A 208 7.51 -5.41 -3.11
CA LEU A 208 6.80 -6.10 -4.19
C LEU A 208 7.66 -6.18 -5.45
N LEU A 209 8.30 -5.07 -5.84
CA LEU A 209 9.20 -5.02 -7.01
C LEU A 209 10.48 -5.84 -6.81
N GLN A 210 10.92 -6.03 -5.57
CA GLN A 210 12.06 -6.90 -5.23
C GLN A 210 11.69 -8.38 -5.15
N GLY A 211 10.41 -8.72 -5.26
CA GLY A 211 9.94 -10.10 -5.21
C GLY A 211 9.91 -10.71 -3.81
N SER A 212 9.81 -9.91 -2.74
CA SER A 212 9.72 -10.38 -1.34
C SER A 212 8.59 -11.40 -1.11
N HIS A 213 7.53 -11.27 -1.90
CA HIS A 213 6.33 -12.10 -1.88
C HIS A 213 6.43 -13.38 -2.72
N LEU A 214 7.47 -13.49 -3.57
CA LEU A 214 7.62 -14.66 -4.44
C LEU A 214 8.14 -15.85 -3.63
N PRO A 215 7.52 -17.04 -3.76
CA PRO A 215 8.04 -18.25 -3.14
C PRO A 215 9.48 -18.53 -3.59
N GLY A 216 10.33 -19.01 -2.69
CA GLY A 216 11.72 -19.35 -3.01
C GLY A 216 11.88 -20.41 -4.12
N LEU A 217 10.79 -21.11 -4.48
CA LEU A 217 10.72 -22.00 -5.65
C LEU A 217 11.04 -21.26 -6.96
N TYR A 218 10.63 -19.99 -7.10
CA TYR A 218 10.89 -19.16 -8.28
C TYR A 218 12.38 -18.83 -8.47
N LEU A 219 13.23 -19.07 -7.47
CA LEU A 219 14.68 -18.95 -7.61
C LEU A 219 15.32 -20.20 -8.23
N LYS A 220 14.60 -21.33 -8.28
CA LYS A 220 15.13 -22.64 -8.66
C LYS A 220 14.46 -23.22 -9.91
N GLN A 221 13.33 -22.66 -10.31
CA GLN A 221 12.48 -23.17 -11.36
C GLN A 221 11.93 -22.02 -12.20
N GLU A 222 12.14 -22.10 -13.51
CA GLU A 222 11.67 -21.09 -14.47
C GLU A 222 10.37 -21.50 -15.17
N ARG A 223 10.03 -22.79 -15.15
CA ARG A 223 8.85 -23.34 -15.83
C ARG A 223 7.98 -24.07 -14.83
N PHE A 224 6.70 -23.73 -14.84
CA PHE A 224 5.69 -24.31 -13.95
C PHE A 224 4.58 -24.91 -14.81
N SER A 225 4.06 -26.06 -14.38
CA SER A 225 2.76 -26.53 -14.83
C SER A 225 1.63 -25.68 -14.24
N ASP A 226 0.47 -25.69 -14.89
CA ASP A 226 -0.71 -24.96 -14.39
C ASP A 226 -1.08 -25.38 -12.97
N LEU A 227 -0.96 -26.67 -12.64
CA LEU A 227 -1.24 -27.21 -11.31
C LEU A 227 -0.28 -26.68 -10.25
N GLU A 228 1.02 -26.60 -10.56
CA GLU A 228 2.01 -26.02 -9.65
C GLU A 228 1.71 -24.54 -9.40
N LEU A 229 1.42 -23.78 -10.47
CA LEU A 229 1.09 -22.36 -10.36
C LEU A 229 -0.15 -22.13 -9.49
N ILE A 230 -1.23 -22.89 -9.74
CA ILE A 230 -2.48 -22.80 -8.97
C ILE A 230 -2.22 -23.11 -7.48
N GLU A 231 -1.46 -24.15 -7.17
CA GLU A 231 -1.18 -24.51 -5.78
C GLU A 231 -0.32 -23.45 -5.07
N GLN A 232 0.62 -22.80 -5.78
CA GLN A 232 1.38 -21.68 -5.22
C GLN A 232 0.47 -20.48 -4.92
N ILE A 233 -0.40 -20.10 -5.86
CA ILE A 233 -1.38 -19.00 -5.67
C ILE A 233 -2.29 -19.31 -4.48
N ARG A 234 -2.81 -20.54 -4.41
CA ARG A 234 -3.69 -20.98 -3.32
C ARG A 234 -2.99 -20.88 -1.96
N ARG A 235 -1.77 -21.41 -1.84
CA ARG A 235 -1.00 -21.36 -0.59
C ARG A 235 -0.69 -19.93 -0.14
N GLN A 236 -0.35 -19.06 -1.09
CA GLN A 236 0.06 -17.70 -0.77
C GLN A 236 -1.12 -16.78 -0.45
N HIS A 237 -2.22 -16.90 -1.19
CA HIS A 237 -3.30 -15.92 -1.16
C HIS A 237 -4.61 -16.45 -0.56
N TYR A 238 -4.92 -17.74 -0.68
CA TYR A 238 -6.17 -18.35 -0.18
C TYR A 238 -5.92 -19.08 1.14
N SER A 239 -5.48 -18.35 2.16
CA SER A 239 -4.96 -18.90 3.42
C SER A 239 -5.51 -18.23 4.69
N LEU A 240 -6.49 -17.32 4.58
CA LEU A 240 -7.10 -16.65 5.74
C LEU A 240 -8.18 -17.49 6.45
N TRP A 241 -8.55 -18.66 5.92
CA TRP A 241 -9.56 -19.56 6.46
C TRP A 241 -9.08 -21.01 6.52
#